data_AF-A0ABD5VRR3-F1
#
_entry.id   AF-A0ABD5VRR3-F1
#
_cell.length_a   1.000
_cell.length_b   1.000
_cell.length_c   1.000
_cell.angle_alpha   90.00
_cell.angle_beta   90.00
_cell.angle_gamma   90.00
#
_symmetry.space_group_name_H-M   'P 1'
#
loop_
_entity.id
_entity.type
_entity.pdbx_description
1 polymer ?
#
loop_
_entity_poly.entity_id
_entity_poly.type
_entity_poly.pdbx_seq_one_letter_code
_entity_poly.pdbx_strand_id
1 'polypeptide(L)'
;MEVGKGTIDGEPSTVAYVTVANPTNQLYSMKLLVHTQGTDGSFYGAAMPTGENETIKVELLEDLEAYTESDAKIAGEARLYVNRPSMQEGALDQVEFVGEIDGETSHWNTSYEPVRGPWRENRYHYENESVPEPGEQVLPDQLRIPALAALGFVGLLLVRRLTS
;
A
#
# COMPACT_ATOMS: atom_id res chain seq x y z
N MET A 1 -3.64 5.89 -8.72
CA MET A 1 -4.09 5.34 -7.42
C MET A 1 -4.72 6.48 -6.67
N GLU A 2 -5.96 6.32 -6.20
CA GLU A 2 -6.67 7.35 -5.44
C GLU A 2 -7.49 6.70 -4.32
N VAL A 3 -7.57 7.32 -3.14
CA VAL A 3 -8.41 6.87 -2.02
C VAL A 3 -9.60 7.81 -1.86
N GLY A 4 -10.79 7.26 -1.62
CA GLY A 4 -11.99 8.09 -1.49
C GLY A 4 -13.16 7.37 -0.83
N LYS A 5 -14.31 8.06 -0.78
CA LYS A 5 -15.58 7.47 -0.33
C LYS A 5 -16.30 6.77 -1.48
N GLY A 6 -16.89 5.63 -1.17
CA GLY A 6 -17.73 4.87 -2.09
C GLY A 6 -18.82 4.14 -1.35
N THR A 7 -19.47 3.22 -2.07
CA THR A 7 -20.47 2.30 -1.50
C THR A 7 -20.15 0.85 -1.84
N ILE A 8 -20.46 -0.06 -0.92
CA ILE A 8 -20.31 -1.52 -1.00
C ILE A 8 -21.63 -2.12 -0.61
N ASP A 9 -22.24 -2.94 -1.47
CA ASP A 9 -23.56 -3.53 -1.19
C ASP A 9 -24.63 -2.50 -0.77
N GLY A 10 -24.46 -1.24 -1.17
CA GLY A 10 -25.35 -0.12 -0.82
C GLY A 10 -24.96 0.67 0.43
N GLU A 11 -23.99 0.19 1.21
CA GLU A 11 -23.51 0.84 2.44
C GLU A 11 -22.28 1.73 2.17
N PRO A 12 -22.13 2.88 2.86
CA PRO A 12 -20.94 3.72 2.76
C PRO A 12 -19.66 2.96 3.13
N SER A 13 -18.57 3.19 2.39
CA SER A 13 -17.25 2.62 2.70
C SER A 13 -16.12 3.45 2.10
N THR A 14 -14.90 3.18 2.57
CA THR A 14 -13.65 3.63 1.95
C THR A 14 -13.28 2.75 0.77
N VAL A 15 -12.81 3.37 -0.31
CA VAL A 15 -12.42 2.66 -1.53
C VAL A 15 -11.10 3.18 -2.08
N ALA A 16 -10.36 2.31 -2.75
CA ALA A 16 -9.22 2.68 -3.58
C ALA A 16 -9.57 2.51 -5.06
N TYR A 17 -9.23 3.50 -5.87
CA TYR A 17 -9.29 3.44 -7.32
C TYR A 17 -7.90 3.11 -7.85
N VAL A 18 -7.75 1.85 -8.30
CA VAL A 18 -6.49 1.31 -8.79
C VAL A 18 -6.54 1.22 -10.31
N THR A 19 -5.71 2.00 -11.00
CA THR A 19 -5.57 1.89 -12.45
C THR A 19 -4.54 0.82 -12.79
N VAL A 20 -4.97 -0.21 -13.51
CA VAL A 20 -4.12 -1.29 -14.02
C VAL A 20 -3.95 -1.09 -15.52
N ALA A 21 -2.70 -1.17 -15.98
CA ALA A 21 -2.36 -1.08 -17.40
C ALA A 21 -1.86 -2.43 -17.90
N ASN A 22 -2.38 -2.91 -19.04
CA ASN A 22 -1.78 -4.03 -19.77
C ASN A 22 -1.12 -3.51 -21.05
N PRO A 23 0.18 -3.14 -21.02
CA PRO A 23 0.85 -2.58 -22.18
C PRO A 23 1.15 -3.61 -23.27
N THR A 24 0.82 -4.88 -23.05
CA THR A 24 1.18 -5.98 -23.95
C THR A 24 0.08 -6.25 -24.99
N ASN A 25 0.40 -7.12 -25.94
CA ASN A 25 -0.51 -7.66 -26.93
C ASN A 25 -1.08 -9.06 -26.55
N GLN A 26 -0.97 -9.46 -25.28
CA GLN A 26 -1.63 -10.66 -24.75
C GLN A 26 -2.63 -10.31 -23.63
N LEU A 27 -3.78 -10.99 -23.63
CA LEU A 27 -4.73 -10.93 -22.52
C LEU A 27 -4.12 -11.65 -21.31
N TYR A 28 -4.00 -10.95 -20.19
CA TYR A 28 -3.59 -11.56 -18.92
C TYR A 28 -4.76 -11.57 -17.94
N SER A 29 -5.07 -12.76 -17.43
CA SER A 29 -5.92 -12.90 -16.25
C SER A 29 -5.05 -12.57 -15.04
N MET A 30 -5.29 -11.39 -14.47
CA MET A 30 -4.58 -10.87 -13.31
C MET A 30 -5.52 -10.79 -12.12
N LYS A 31 -4.92 -10.64 -10.96
CA LYS A 31 -5.60 -10.51 -9.69
C LYS A 31 -5.00 -9.33 -8.97
N LEU A 32 -5.86 -8.46 -8.50
CA LEU A 32 -5.50 -7.32 -7.68
C LEU A 32 -5.86 -7.65 -6.23
N LEU A 33 -4.89 -7.47 -5.35
CA LEU A 33 -5.06 -7.63 -3.91
C LEU A 33 -4.56 -6.35 -3.24
N VAL A 34 -5.41 -5.67 -2.50
CA VAL A 34 -5.04 -4.45 -1.78
C VAL A 34 -5.10 -4.73 -0.28
N HIS A 35 -4.00 -4.51 0.45
CA HIS A 35 -3.99 -4.53 1.91
C HIS A 35 -3.86 -3.11 2.43
N THR A 36 -4.34 -2.88 3.64
CA THR A 36 -4.16 -1.62 4.37
C THR A 36 -3.70 -1.93 5.79
N GLN A 37 -3.24 -0.93 6.54
CA GLN A 37 -2.94 -1.13 7.96
C GLN A 37 -4.20 -1.47 8.76
N GLY A 38 -5.36 -0.94 8.36
CA GLY A 38 -6.62 -1.20 9.06
C GLY A 38 -7.30 -2.52 8.68
N THR A 39 -6.91 -3.16 7.57
CA THR A 39 -7.60 -4.36 7.07
C THR A 39 -6.69 -5.43 6.49
N ASP A 40 -7.18 -6.66 6.52
CA ASP A 40 -6.48 -7.84 5.98
C ASP A 40 -6.46 -7.89 4.44
N GLY A 41 -7.07 -6.91 3.79
CA GLY A 41 -7.06 -6.70 2.36
C GLY A 41 -8.20 -7.35 1.58
N SER A 42 -8.40 -6.81 0.37
CA SER A 42 -9.52 -7.10 -0.52
C SER A 42 -9.06 -7.58 -1.88
N PHE A 43 -9.74 -8.60 -2.39
CA PHE A 43 -9.38 -9.33 -3.61
C PHE A 43 -10.31 -9.03 -4.77
N TYR A 44 -9.73 -8.68 -5.92
CA TYR A 44 -10.44 -8.41 -7.15
C TYR A 44 -9.84 -9.18 -8.33
N GLY A 45 -10.70 -9.80 -9.13
CA GLY A 45 -10.30 -10.35 -10.42
C GLY A 45 -10.14 -9.22 -11.43
N ALA A 46 -9.02 -9.22 -12.16
CA ALA A 46 -8.71 -8.24 -13.20
C ALA A 46 -8.43 -8.98 -14.50
N ALA A 47 -9.39 -9.01 -15.43
CA ALA A 47 -9.14 -9.50 -16.79
C ALA A 47 -8.92 -8.29 -17.70
N MET A 48 -7.65 -7.93 -17.95
CA MET A 48 -7.31 -6.69 -18.65
C MET A 48 -7.07 -6.92 -20.14
N PRO A 49 -7.94 -6.42 -21.03
CA PRO A 49 -7.70 -6.46 -22.47
C PRO A 49 -6.37 -5.79 -22.85
N THR A 50 -5.84 -6.18 -23.99
CA THR A 50 -4.53 -5.73 -24.48
C THR A 50 -4.51 -4.26 -24.86
N GLY A 51 -3.49 -3.54 -24.40
CA GLY A 51 -3.28 -2.12 -24.71
C GLY A 51 -4.25 -1.18 -24.00
N GLU A 52 -5.00 -1.68 -23.02
CA GLU A 52 -5.99 -0.92 -22.28
C GLU A 52 -5.53 -0.65 -20.84
N ASN A 53 -6.08 0.44 -20.29
CA ASN A 53 -6.00 0.76 -18.88
C ASN A 53 -7.43 0.67 -18.31
N GLU A 54 -7.58 0.05 -17.15
CA GLU A 54 -8.85 0.00 -16.44
C GLU A 54 -8.65 0.45 -15.00
N THR A 55 -9.59 1.26 -14.51
CA THR A 55 -9.62 1.65 -13.10
C THR A 55 -10.58 0.75 -12.36
N ILE A 56 -10.03 -0.06 -11.46
CA ILE A 56 -10.79 -0.95 -10.59
C ILE A 56 -11.09 -0.21 -9.30
N LYS A 57 -12.37 -0.19 -8.90
CA LYS A 57 -12.79 0.25 -7.56
C LYS A 57 -12.62 -0.92 -6.61
N VAL A 58 -11.69 -0.77 -5.66
CA VAL A 58 -11.35 -1.75 -4.63
C VAL A 58 -11.89 -1.28 -3.30
N GLU A 59 -12.57 -2.16 -2.60
CA GLU A 59 -13.10 -1.91 -1.28
C GLU A 59 -12.01 -2.05 -0.24
N LEU A 60 -11.81 -1.04 0.60
CA LEU A 60 -10.78 -1.09 1.64
C LEU A 60 -11.32 -1.62 2.96
N LEU A 61 -12.64 -1.66 3.16
CA LEU A 61 -13.29 -2.17 4.37
C LEU A 61 -12.84 -1.51 5.69
N GLU A 62 -12.32 -0.28 5.61
CA GLU A 62 -11.93 0.51 6.78
C GLU A 62 -13.16 0.96 7.57
N ASP A 63 -12.99 1.07 8.89
CA ASP A 63 -14.00 1.68 9.75
C ASP A 63 -14.02 3.21 9.53
N LEU A 64 -15.01 3.70 8.80
CA LEU A 64 -15.15 5.12 8.48
C LEU A 64 -15.16 6.04 9.72
N GLU A 65 -15.63 5.55 10.87
CA GLU A 65 -15.65 6.35 12.11
C GLU A 65 -14.22 6.58 12.67
N ALA A 66 -13.29 5.66 12.40
CA ALA A 66 -11.89 5.80 12.79
C ALA A 66 -11.14 6.86 11.96
N TYR A 67 -11.67 7.25 10.80
CA TYR A 67 -11.05 8.21 9.87
C TYR A 67 -11.83 9.54 9.77
N THR A 68 -12.74 9.82 10.71
CA THR A 68 -13.54 11.07 10.71
C THR A 68 -12.78 12.31 11.17
N GLU A 69 -11.57 12.16 11.72
CA GLU A 69 -10.70 13.30 12.00
C GLU A 69 -10.01 13.75 10.71
N SER A 70 -10.16 15.03 10.35
CA SER A 70 -9.39 15.63 9.25
C SER A 70 -7.90 15.35 9.51
N ASP A 71 -7.21 14.73 8.56
CA ASP A 71 -5.80 14.26 8.60
C ASP A 71 -5.61 12.74 8.83
N ALA A 72 -6.69 11.95 8.95
CA ALA A 72 -6.57 10.50 9.03
C ALA A 72 -6.11 9.90 7.69
N LYS A 73 -4.95 9.24 7.70
CA LYS A 73 -4.31 8.65 6.52
C LYS A 73 -4.55 7.15 6.46
N ILE A 74 -4.80 6.65 5.26
CA ILE A 74 -4.86 5.22 4.96
C ILE A 74 -3.55 4.84 4.25
N ALA A 75 -2.74 4.03 4.92
CA ALA A 75 -1.58 3.40 4.29
C ALA A 75 -1.91 1.98 3.87
N GLY A 76 -1.39 1.59 2.71
CA GLY A 76 -1.60 0.26 2.19
C GLY A 76 -0.68 -0.08 1.03
N GLU A 77 -0.95 -1.23 0.44
CA GLU A 77 -0.27 -1.70 -0.76
C GLU A 77 -1.25 -2.41 -1.71
N ALA A 78 -1.04 -2.20 -3.00
CA ALA A 78 -1.74 -2.88 -4.08
C ALA A 78 -0.79 -3.84 -4.77
N ARG A 79 -1.19 -5.12 -4.84
CA ARG A 79 -0.43 -6.21 -5.46
C ARG A 79 -1.18 -6.75 -6.67
N LEU A 80 -0.52 -6.75 -7.83
CA LEU A 80 -1.03 -7.34 -9.07
C LEU A 80 -0.28 -8.66 -9.35
N TYR A 81 -1.00 -9.74 -9.62
CA TYR A 81 -0.39 -11.05 -9.92
C TYR A 81 -1.24 -11.95 -10.82
N VAL A 82 -0.61 -12.83 -11.61
CA VAL A 82 -1.31 -13.72 -12.57
C VAL A 82 -1.81 -15.04 -11.93
N ASN A 83 -1.12 -15.55 -10.90
CA ASN A 83 -1.41 -16.86 -10.32
C ASN A 83 -1.84 -16.79 -8.85
N ARG A 84 -0.84 -16.89 -7.95
CA ARG A 84 -1.00 -16.86 -6.50
C ARG A 84 -0.09 -15.77 -5.96
N PRO A 85 -0.53 -15.03 -4.92
CA PRO A 85 0.29 -13.98 -4.34
C PRO A 85 1.52 -14.51 -3.59
N SER A 86 1.59 -15.82 -3.36
CA SER A 86 2.71 -16.48 -2.67
C SER A 86 3.83 -16.95 -3.62
N MET A 87 3.77 -16.63 -4.92
CA MET A 87 4.77 -17.03 -5.90
C MET A 87 5.65 -15.83 -6.28
N GLN A 88 6.96 -16.05 -6.45
CA GLN A 88 7.93 -15.02 -6.85
C GLN A 88 8.05 -14.82 -8.36
N GLU A 89 7.54 -15.74 -9.18
CA GLU A 89 7.73 -15.70 -10.63
C GLU A 89 6.42 -15.39 -11.36
N GLY A 90 6.47 -14.47 -12.34
CA GLY A 90 5.35 -14.09 -13.21
C GLY A 90 5.25 -12.58 -13.43
N ALA A 91 4.16 -12.13 -14.05
CA ALA A 91 3.81 -10.71 -14.06
C ALA A 91 3.29 -10.33 -12.66
N LEU A 92 4.18 -9.70 -11.89
CA LEU A 92 3.99 -9.30 -10.50
C LEU A 92 4.33 -7.81 -10.38
N ASP A 93 3.42 -7.02 -9.83
CA ASP A 93 3.65 -5.61 -9.55
C ASP A 93 3.15 -5.28 -8.14
N GLN A 94 3.82 -4.34 -7.48
CA GLN A 94 3.46 -3.88 -6.15
C GLN A 94 3.67 -2.38 -6.05
N VAL A 95 2.63 -1.71 -5.56
CA VAL A 95 2.63 -0.29 -5.28
C VAL A 95 2.20 -0.08 -3.84
N GLU A 96 3.00 0.65 -3.08
CA GLU A 96 2.60 1.16 -1.78
C GLU A 96 1.95 2.53 -1.95
N PHE A 97 1.03 2.86 -1.04
CA PHE A 97 0.32 4.13 -1.06
C PHE A 97 0.03 4.63 0.35
N VAL A 98 -0.07 5.95 0.45
CA VAL A 98 -0.64 6.66 1.59
C VAL A 98 -1.59 7.71 1.04
N GLY A 99 -2.84 7.66 1.46
CA GLY A 99 -3.87 8.57 0.97
C GLY A 99 -4.81 9.06 2.05
N GLU A 100 -5.40 10.22 1.79
CA GLU A 100 -6.49 10.79 2.56
C GLU A 100 -7.81 10.59 1.81
N ILE A 101 -8.89 10.36 2.54
CA ILE A 101 -10.22 10.16 1.93
C ILE A 101 -10.65 11.45 1.20
N ASP A 102 -10.86 11.34 -0.11
CA ASP A 102 -11.21 12.47 -0.99
C ASP A 102 -10.13 13.57 -1.02
N GLY A 103 -8.89 13.22 -0.64
CA GLY A 103 -7.73 14.10 -0.56
C GLY A 103 -6.57 13.64 -1.45
N GLU A 104 -5.36 14.06 -1.09
CA GLU A 104 -4.16 13.66 -1.83
C GLU A 104 -3.82 12.19 -1.56
N THR A 105 -3.37 11.49 -2.60
CA THR A 105 -2.84 10.12 -2.49
C THR A 105 -1.44 10.09 -3.09
N SER A 106 -0.46 9.74 -2.26
CA SER A 106 0.91 9.45 -2.70
C SER A 106 1.06 7.96 -2.89
N HIS A 107 1.79 7.55 -3.93
CA HIS A 107 2.08 6.14 -4.17
C HIS A 107 3.45 5.96 -4.82
N TRP A 108 4.08 4.81 -4.59
CA TRP A 108 5.39 4.48 -5.13
C TRP A 108 5.50 2.99 -5.42
N ASN A 109 6.26 2.66 -6.47
CA ASN A 109 6.54 1.27 -6.81
C ASN A 109 7.49 0.68 -5.76
N THR A 110 7.24 -0.58 -5.41
CA THR A 110 8.10 -1.34 -4.51
C THR A 110 8.40 -2.71 -5.11
N SER A 111 9.38 -3.41 -4.56
CA SER A 111 9.67 -4.77 -5.00
C SER A 111 8.55 -5.70 -4.54
N TYR A 112 8.10 -6.58 -5.43
CA TYR A 112 7.04 -7.52 -5.10
C TYR A 112 7.47 -8.47 -3.97
N GLU A 113 6.66 -8.55 -2.91
CA GLU A 113 6.83 -9.50 -1.82
C GLU A 113 5.77 -10.60 -1.85
N PRO A 114 6.15 -11.89 -1.85
CA PRO A 114 5.19 -12.98 -1.78
C PRO A 114 4.51 -13.09 -0.42
N VAL A 115 3.17 -13.14 -0.42
CA VAL A 115 2.39 -13.15 0.83
C VAL A 115 1.30 -14.22 0.88
N ARG A 116 0.78 -14.43 2.09
CA ARG A 116 -0.44 -15.21 2.32
C ARG A 116 -1.64 -14.29 2.27
N GLY A 117 -2.52 -14.52 1.29
CA GLY A 117 -3.72 -13.69 1.14
C GLY A 117 -4.72 -13.80 2.29
N PRO A 118 -5.71 -12.88 2.34
CA PRO A 118 -6.67 -12.69 3.45
C PRO A 118 -7.50 -13.92 3.81
N TRP A 119 -7.70 -14.85 2.87
CA TRP A 119 -8.51 -16.06 3.03
C TRP A 119 -7.82 -17.19 3.82
N ARG A 120 -6.65 -16.95 4.43
CA ARG A 120 -5.92 -17.94 5.25
C ARG A 120 -5.99 -17.60 6.73
N GLU A 121 -5.94 -18.63 7.58
CA GLU A 121 -5.94 -18.46 9.05
C GLU A 121 -4.73 -17.67 9.56
N ASN A 122 -3.55 -17.92 9.00
CA ASN A 122 -2.33 -17.13 9.25
C ASN A 122 -2.03 -16.30 8.00
N ARG A 123 -2.79 -15.21 7.86
CA ARG A 123 -2.74 -14.24 6.77
C ARG A 123 -1.64 -13.22 6.99
N TYR A 124 -1.30 -12.53 5.91
CA TYR A 124 -0.39 -11.39 5.94
C TYR A 124 -1.10 -10.16 6.49
N HIS A 125 -0.34 -9.33 7.21
CA HIS A 125 -0.76 -8.01 7.71
C HIS A 125 0.22 -6.97 7.19
N TYR A 126 -0.31 -5.89 6.61
CA TYR A 126 0.49 -4.77 6.14
C TYR A 126 0.76 -3.81 7.30
N GLU A 127 1.98 -3.32 7.40
CA GLU A 127 2.40 -2.34 8.41
C GLU A 127 3.17 -1.21 7.73
N ASN A 128 2.92 0.04 8.15
CA ASN A 128 3.66 1.22 7.72
C ASN A 128 4.10 2.02 8.95
N GLU A 129 5.39 2.02 9.26
CA GLU A 129 5.91 2.67 10.48
C GLU A 129 5.66 4.19 10.55
N SER A 130 5.39 4.83 9.42
CA SER A 130 5.18 6.28 9.32
C SER A 130 3.73 6.70 9.46
N VAL A 131 2.78 5.74 9.44
CA VAL A 131 1.35 5.99 9.62
C VAL A 131 0.90 5.16 10.82
N PRO A 132 0.38 5.78 11.89
CA PRO A 132 -0.08 5.06 13.07
C PRO A 132 -1.23 4.12 12.71
N GLU A 133 -1.36 3.02 13.45
CA GLU A 133 -2.49 2.11 13.23
C GLU A 133 -3.82 2.81 13.57
N PRO A 134 -4.93 2.42 12.91
CA PRO A 134 -6.24 2.97 13.21
C PRO A 134 -6.61 2.78 14.68
N GLY A 135 -6.90 3.88 15.38
CA GLY A 135 -7.23 3.87 16.81
C GLY A 135 -6.02 3.93 17.76
N GLU A 136 -4.79 3.99 17.26
CA GLU A 136 -3.60 4.25 18.08
C GLU A 136 -3.56 5.73 18.49
N GLN A 137 -3.57 6.00 19.80
CA GLN A 137 -3.43 7.38 20.31
C GLN A 137 -1.98 7.83 20.12
N VAL A 138 -1.78 8.81 19.23
CA VAL A 138 -0.48 9.49 19.08
C VAL A 138 -0.25 10.34 20.34
N LEU A 139 0.54 9.82 21.29
CA LEU A 139 1.05 10.62 22.40
C LEU A 139 1.94 11.75 21.83
N PRO A 140 1.83 12.99 22.33
CA PRO A 140 2.57 14.13 21.77
C PRO A 140 4.09 13.92 21.82
N ASP A 141 4.71 14.16 20.66
CA ASP A 141 6.11 13.96 20.29
C ASP A 141 7.16 14.33 21.37
N GLN A 142 7.84 13.31 21.88
CA GLN A 142 9.29 13.35 22.06
C GLN A 142 9.90 12.00 21.66
N LEU A 143 10.78 12.03 20.66
CA LEU A 143 11.58 10.93 20.09
C LEU A 143 10.85 9.95 19.15
N ARG A 144 10.73 10.31 17.86
CA ARG A 144 11.01 9.37 16.75
C ARG A 144 11.66 10.12 15.58
N ILE A 145 13.00 10.16 15.58
CA ILE A 145 13.77 10.48 14.37
C ILE A 145 13.77 9.20 13.52
N PRO A 146 13.37 9.22 12.23
CA PRO A 146 13.49 8.04 11.38
C PRO A 146 14.97 7.75 11.14
N ALA A 147 15.46 6.65 11.69
CA ALA A 147 16.75 6.09 11.33
C ALA A 147 16.61 5.41 9.97
N LEU A 148 16.82 6.14 8.88
CA LEU A 148 17.14 5.53 7.60
C LEU A 148 18.44 4.71 7.77
N ALA A 149 18.30 3.40 7.97
CA ALA A 149 19.41 2.46 7.87
C ALA A 149 19.77 2.27 6.39
N ALA A 150 20.36 3.31 5.77
CA ALA A 150 21.08 3.17 4.52
C ALA A 150 22.47 2.56 4.81
N LEU A 151 22.58 1.24 4.72
CA LEU A 151 23.85 0.55 4.58
C LEU A 151 24.50 0.95 3.24
N GLY A 152 25.63 1.66 3.29
CA GLY A 152 26.38 2.01 2.07
C GLY A 152 27.61 2.90 2.28
N PHE A 153 28.71 2.31 2.76
CA PHE A 153 30.13 2.59 2.51
C PHE A 153 30.65 4.02 2.19
N VAL A 154 31.76 4.35 2.89
CA VAL A 154 32.95 5.19 2.57
C VAL A 154 33.16 6.18 3.72
N GLY A 155 34.14 6.02 4.60
CA GLY A 155 35.56 5.84 4.32
C GLY A 155 36.28 7.17 4.58
N LEU A 156 36.95 7.28 5.73
CA LEU A 156 38.07 8.18 6.05
C LEU A 156 37.93 9.68 5.70
N LEU A 157 38.04 10.56 6.70
CA LEU A 157 39.25 11.39 6.85
C LEU A 157 39.30 12.11 8.20
N LEU A 158 40.41 11.84 8.88
CA LEU A 158 40.90 12.46 10.09
C LEU A 158 41.32 13.94 9.87
N VAL A 159 41.50 14.59 11.02
CA VAL A 159 42.52 15.61 11.40
C VAL A 159 42.05 17.07 11.55
N ARG A 160 42.32 17.57 12.77
CA ARG A 160 42.50 18.95 13.29
C ARG A 160 41.28 19.48 14.07
N ARG A 161 41.40 19.85 15.35
CA ARG A 161 42.51 20.59 15.99
C ARG A 161 42.69 20.22 17.48
N LEU A 162 43.94 19.99 17.85
CA LEU A 162 44.49 20.29 19.16
C LEU A 162 44.99 21.75 19.18
N THR A 163 44.78 22.41 20.31
CA THR A 163 45.55 23.55 20.89
C THR A 163 45.80 24.81 20.04
N SER A 164 45.24 25.93 20.49
CA SER A 164 46.02 27.09 20.98
C SER A 164 45.23 27.84 22.04
#